data_AF-A0A4Y7U2T9-F1
#
_entry.id   AF-A0A4Y7U2T9-F1
#
_cell.length_a   1.000
_cell.length_b   1.000
_cell.length_c   1.000
_cell.angle_alpha   90.00
_cell.angle_beta   90.00
_cell.angle_gamma   90.00
#
_symmetry.space_group_name_H-M   'P 1'
#
loop_
_entity.id
_entity.type
_entity.pdbx_description
1 polymer ?
#
loop_
_entity_poly.entity_id
_entity_poly.type
_entity_poly.pdbx_seq_one_letter_code
_entity_poly.pdbx_strand_id
1 'polypeptide(L)'
;LITFALNQVKKANLSIYDTTGTLLYSESASGKDGILRTFSLEEFPAGTYFLEVEDSAKKVRHEIIVTDETSVLSTKAVSSTYKADSTAKNTSVATR
;
A
#
# COMPACT_ATOMS: atom_id res chain seq x y z
N LEU A 1 -16.02 1.46 7.38
CA LEU A 1 -14.82 2.34 7.32
C LEU A 1 -13.59 1.59 7.81
N ILE A 2 -12.41 1.85 7.23
CA ILE A 2 -11.11 1.42 7.77
C ILE A 2 -10.22 2.63 8.00
N THR A 3 -9.31 2.56 8.97
CA THR A 3 -8.35 3.62 9.25
C THR A 3 -6.93 3.06 9.23
N PHE A 4 -6.02 3.79 8.61
CA PHE A 4 -4.61 3.44 8.47
C PHE A 4 -3.72 4.61 8.86
N ALA A 5 -2.62 4.30 9.56
CA ALA A 5 -1.66 5.27 10.03
C ALA A 5 -0.22 4.85 9.67
N LEU A 6 0.55 5.79 9.13
CA LEU A 6 1.99 5.67 8.91
C LEU A 6 2.72 6.69 9.77
N ASN A 7 3.53 6.20 10.70
CA ASN A 7 4.37 7.07 11.53
C ASN A 7 5.65 7.42 10.76
N GLN A 8 6.10 8.68 10.87
CA GLN A 8 7.35 9.18 10.29
C GLN A 8 7.44 9.13 8.75
N VAL A 9 6.37 8.71 8.05
CA VAL A 9 6.26 8.79 6.60
C VAL A 9 5.56 10.09 6.23
N LYS A 10 6.26 10.99 5.54
CA LYS A 10 5.72 12.32 5.19
C LYS A 10 4.95 12.35 3.88
N LYS A 11 5.26 11.42 2.97
CA LYS A 11 4.63 11.29 1.64
C LYS A 11 4.56 9.81 1.27
N ALA A 12 3.40 9.38 0.79
CA ALA A 12 3.20 8.05 0.24
C ALA A 12 2.10 8.09 -0.82
N ASN A 13 2.17 7.20 -1.79
CA ASN A 13 1.03 6.87 -2.64
C ASN A 13 0.27 5.72 -1.99
N LEU A 14 -1.05 5.89 -1.88
CA LEU A 14 -1.97 4.88 -1.37
C LEU A 14 -2.82 4.40 -2.53
N SER A 15 -3.03 3.09 -2.65
CA SER A 15 -3.84 2.52 -3.72
C SER A 15 -4.62 1.32 -3.22
N ILE A 16 -5.87 1.18 -3.66
CA ILE A 16 -6.72 0.03 -3.32
C ILE A 16 -6.95 -0.79 -4.57
N TYR A 17 -6.68 -2.09 -4.48
CA TYR A 17 -6.84 -3.06 -5.54
C TYR A 17 -7.83 -4.15 -5.15
N ASP A 18 -8.54 -4.70 -6.13
CA ASP A 18 -9.22 -5.98 -5.97
C ASP A 18 -8.26 -7.18 -6.07
N THR A 19 -8.80 -8.40 -5.99
CA THR A 19 -8.04 -9.65 -6.11
C THR A 19 -7.48 -9.90 -7.51
N THR A 20 -8.06 -9.28 -8.55
CA THR A 20 -7.57 -9.38 -9.93
C THR A 20 -6.43 -8.40 -10.23
N GLY A 21 -6.16 -7.46 -9.31
CA GLY A 21 -5.18 -6.40 -9.48
C GLY A 21 -5.73 -5.16 -10.17
N THR A 22 -7.05 -5.03 -10.31
CA THR A 22 -7.69 -3.82 -10.82
C THR A 22 -7.57 -2.70 -9.79
N LEU A 23 -7.09 -1.53 -10.22
CA LEU A 23 -7.01 -0.33 -9.37
C LEU A 23 -8.39 0.28 -9.20
N LEU A 24 -8.85 0.36 -7.95
CA LEU A 24 -10.16 0.91 -7.59
C LEU A 24 -10.07 2.33 -7.03
N TYR A 25 -8.94 2.64 -6.38
CA TYR A 25 -8.69 3.93 -5.76
C TYR A 25 -7.20 4.23 -5.72
N SER A 26 -6.83 5.50 -5.86
CA SER A 26 -5.45 5.95 -5.68
C SER A 26 -5.42 7.39 -5.16
N GLU A 27 -4.52 7.69 -4.22
CA GLU A 27 -4.21 9.05 -3.79
C GLU A 27 -2.72 9.22 -3.48
N SER A 28 -2.22 10.45 -3.60
CA SER A 28 -0.95 10.85 -3.00
C SER A 28 -1.23 11.51 -1.64
N ALA A 29 -0.86 10.81 -0.57
CA ALA A 29 -1.04 11.30 0.79
C ALA A 29 0.22 11.98 1.32
N SER A 30 0.04 13.02 2.11
CA SER A 30 1.14 13.69 2.82
C SER A 30 0.72 14.15 4.21
N GLY A 31 1.69 14.29 5.10
CA GLY A 31 1.49 14.79 6.45
C GLY A 31 2.80 15.20 7.13
N LYS A 32 2.68 16.00 8.20
CA LYS A 32 3.84 16.61 8.87
C LYS A 32 4.66 15.58 9.66
N ASP A 33 3.96 14.80 10.49
CA ASP A 33 4.55 13.86 11.46
C ASP A 33 4.23 12.38 11.12
N GLY A 34 3.45 12.18 10.06
CA GLY A 34 2.91 10.90 9.63
C GLY A 34 1.68 11.10 8.75
N ILE A 35 1.14 10.01 8.23
CA ILE A 35 -0.08 10.00 7.43
C ILE A 35 -1.16 9.26 8.21
N LEU A 36 -2.34 9.86 8.35
CA LEU A 36 -3.54 9.22 8.87
C LEU A 36 -4.64 9.32 7.80
N ARG A 37 -5.21 8.19 7.43
CA ARG A 37 -6.26 8.10 6.41
C ARG A 37 -7.36 7.14 6.82
N THR A 38 -8.59 7.53 6.51
CA THR A 38 -9.78 6.71 6.70
C THR A 38 -10.45 6.53 5.35
N PHE A 39 -10.75 5.29 4.99
CA PHE A 39 -11.41 4.93 3.74
C PHE A 39 -12.82 4.42 4.02
N SER A 40 -13.78 4.88 3.21
CA SER A 40 -15.07 4.21 3.10
C SER A 40 -15.00 3.17 1.99
N LEU A 41 -15.51 1.99 2.29
CA LEU A 41 -15.58 0.82 1.40
C LEU A 41 -17.03 0.33 1.30
N GLU A 42 -18.01 1.17 1.68
CA GLU A 42 -19.42 0.80 1.73
C GLU A 42 -19.99 0.53 0.33
N GLU A 43 -19.43 1.15 -0.70
CA GLU A 43 -19.80 0.91 -2.10
C GLU A 43 -19.06 -0.29 -2.71
N PHE A 44 -18.16 -0.94 -1.96
CA PHE A 44 -17.39 -2.07 -2.46
C PHE A 44 -18.19 -3.36 -2.17
N PRO A 45 -18.33 -4.26 -3.15
CA PRO A 45 -18.90 -5.58 -2.90
C PRO A 45 -18.17 -6.33 -1.78
N ALA A 46 -18.87 -7.24 -1.12
CA ALA A 46 -18.23 -8.15 -0.17
C ALA A 46 -17.11 -8.95 -0.87
N GLY A 47 -15.93 -9.00 -0.26
CA GLY A 47 -14.76 -9.60 -0.86
C GLY A 47 -13.44 -9.17 -0.23
N THR A 48 -12.36 -9.67 -0.82
CA THR A 48 -10.99 -9.34 -0.43
C THR A 48 -10.43 -8.24 -1.32
N TYR A 49 -9.79 -7.26 -0.69
CA TYR A 49 -9.12 -6.15 -1.33
C TYR A 49 -7.75 -5.95 -0.72
N PHE A 50 -6.98 -5.06 -1.33
CA PHE A 50 -5.63 -4.78 -0.86
C PHE A 50 -5.33 -3.29 -0.86
N LEU A 51 -4.89 -2.78 0.29
CA LEU A 51 -4.27 -1.47 0.41
C LEU A 51 -2.78 -1.62 0.12
N GLU A 52 -2.32 -1.01 -0.95
CA GLU A 52 -0.93 -0.83 -1.27
C GLU A 52 -0.47 0.56 -0.85
N VAL A 53 0.66 0.59 -0.14
CA VAL A 53 1.32 1.80 0.36
C VAL A 53 2.71 1.86 -0.24
N GLU A 54 2.97 2.91 -1.00
CA GLU A 54 4.26 3.12 -1.64
C GLU A 54 4.87 4.43 -1.15
N ASP A 55 5.96 4.34 -0.38
CA ASP A 55 6.77 5.48 0.02
C ASP A 55 8.03 5.59 -0.86
N SER A 56 9.01 6.42 -0.47
CA SER A 56 10.25 6.59 -1.22
C SER A 56 11.16 5.35 -1.21
N ALA A 57 11.04 4.48 -0.22
CA ALA A 57 11.93 3.36 0.04
C ALA A 57 11.33 2.01 -0.33
N LYS A 58 10.02 1.84 -0.20
CA LYS A 58 9.36 0.54 -0.34
C LYS A 58 7.89 0.63 -0.72
N LYS A 59 7.38 -0.52 -1.10
CA LYS A 59 5.97 -0.83 -1.35
C LYS A 59 5.53 -1.89 -0.36
N VAL A 60 4.40 -1.69 0.32
CA VAL A 60 3.84 -2.59 1.33
C VAL A 60 2.38 -2.84 1.00
N ARG A 61 1.92 -4.08 1.08
CA ARG A 61 0.54 -4.46 0.80
C ARG A 61 -0.12 -5.02 2.05
N HIS A 62 -1.32 -4.55 2.36
CA HIS A 62 -2.17 -5.01 3.45
C HIS A 62 -3.48 -5.54 2.89
N GLU A 63 -3.99 -6.62 3.49
CA GLU A 63 -5.30 -7.17 3.13
C GLU A 63 -6.42 -6.38 3.78
N ILE A 64 -7.51 -6.20 3.04
CA ILE A 64 -8.78 -5.67 3.51
C ILE A 64 -9.84 -6.74 3.24
N ILE A 65 -10.67 -7.02 4.24
CA ILE A 65 -11.87 -7.86 4.08
C ILE A 65 -13.09 -6.95 4.19
N VAL A 66 -13.93 -6.96 3.16
CA VAL A 66 -15.22 -6.27 3.14
C VAL A 66 -16.32 -7.32 3.25
N THR A 67 -17.26 -7.08 4.16
CA THR A 67 -18.47 -7.86 4.37
C THR A 67 -19.67 -6.94 4.27
N ASP A 68 -20.88 -7.49 4.25
CA ASP A 68 -22.12 -6.69 4.21
C ASP A 68 -22.29 -5.78 5.42
N GLU A 69 -21.61 -6.08 6.54
CA GLU A 69 -21.73 -5.32 7.79
C GLU A 69 -20.54 -4.40 8.05
N THR A 70 -19.32 -4.88 7.73
CA THR A 70 -18.08 -4.22 8.14
C THR A 70 -16.95 -4.39 7.14
N SER A 71 -15.95 -3.51 7.26
CA SER A 71 -14.69 -3.61 6.55
C SER A 71 -13.54 -3.66 7.56
N VAL A 72 -12.61 -4.60 7.38
CA VAL A 72 -11.50 -4.84 8.31
C VAL A 72 -10.18 -4.77 7.55
N LEU A 73 -9.24 -3.96 8.04
CA LEU A 73 -7.87 -3.88 7.53
C LEU A 73 -6.94 -4.76 8.38
N SER A 74 -6.16 -5.62 7.74
CA SER A 74 -5.16 -6.43 8.41
C SER A 74 -4.01 -5.58 8.93
N THR A 75 -3.65 -5.78 10.20
CA THR A 75 -2.49 -5.15 10.83
C THR A 75 -1.16 -5.68 10.31
N LYS A 76 -1.16 -6.89 9.74
CA LYS A 76 0.03 -7.52 9.16
C LYS A 76 0.07 -7.25 7.65
N ALA A 77 1.24 -6.88 7.16
CA ALA A 77 1.49 -6.80 5.73
C ALA A 77 1.51 -8.21 5.12
N VAL A 78 0.87 -8.38 3.97
CA VAL A 78 0.91 -9.61 3.16
C VAL A 78 2.12 -9.62 2.22
N SER A 79 2.67 -8.44 1.90
CA SER A 79 3.94 -8.33 1.19
C SER A 79 4.65 -7.01 1.50
N SER A 80 5.97 -7.02 1.35
CA SER A 80 6.79 -5.81 1.37
C SER A 80 7.95 -5.96 0.39
N THR A 81 8.13 -4.97 -0.48
CA THR A 81 9.21 -4.93 -1.47
C THR A 81 9.94 -3.60 -1.34
N TYR A 82 11.25 -3.65 -1.13
CA TYR A 82 12.09 -2.47 -1.14
C TYR A 82 12.38 -2.05 -2.58
N LYS A 83 12.35 -0.76 -2.84
CA LYS A 83 12.83 -0.19 -4.08
C LYS A 83 14.35 -0.38 -4.10
N ALA A 84 14.87 -0.98 -5.17
CA ALA A 84 16.31 -1.02 -5.37
C ALA A 84 16.82 0.42 -5.39
N ASP A 85 17.84 0.69 -4.58
CA ASP A 85 18.65 1.87 -4.75
C ASP A 85 19.22 1.84 -6.16
N SER A 86 18.93 2.86 -6.97
CA SER A 86 19.44 2.99 -8.35
C SER A 86 20.97 3.10 -8.45
N THR A 87 21.69 2.75 -7.39
CA THR A 87 23.15 2.64 -7.27
C THR A 87 23.72 1.28 -7.64
N ALA A 88 22.90 0.29 -8.01
CA ALA A 88 23.38 -0.88 -8.75
C ALA A 88 23.69 -0.50 -10.22
N LYS A 89 24.68 0.39 -10.42
CA LYS A 89 25.36 0.55 -11.70
C LYS A 89 26.08 -0.76 -12.01
N ASN A 90 25.39 -1.67 -12.68
CA ASN A 90 25.88 -2.59 -13.69
C ASN A 90 27.41 -2.82 -13.67
N THR A 91 27.95 -3.51 -12.65
CA THR A 91 29.31 -4.02 -12.70
C THR A 91 29.29 -5.27 -13.56
N SER A 92 29.35 -5.05 -14.88
CA SER A 92 29.72 -6.07 -15.85
C SER A 92 31.14 -6.54 -15.51
N VAL A 93 31.24 -7.55 -14.66
CA VAL A 93 32.48 -8.32 -14.48
C VAL A 93 32.48 -9.38 -15.57
N ALA A 94 33.07 -9.03 -16.72
CA ALA A 94 33.52 -10.03 -17.68
C ALA A 94 34.80 -10.66 -17.11
N THR A 95 34.71 -11.89 -16.63
CA THR A 95 35.89 -12.73 -16.39
C THR A 95 36.50 -13.15 -17.73
N ARG A 96 37.79 -12.86 -17.92
CA ARG A 96 38.64 -13.49 -18.94
C ARG A 96 39.86 -14.08 -18.24
#